data_AF-A0A2W4LC40-F1
#
_entry.id   AF-A0A2W4LC40-F1
#
_cell.length_a   1.000
_cell.length_b   1.000
_cell.length_c   1.000
_cell.angle_alpha   90.00
_cell.angle_beta   90.00
_cell.angle_gamma   90.00
#
_symmetry.space_group_name_H-M   'P 1'
#
loop_
_entity.id
_entity.type
_entity.pdbx_description
1 polymer ?
#
loop_
_entity_poly.entity_id
_entity_poly.type
_entity_poly.pdbx_seq_one_letter_code
_entity_poly.pdbx_strand_id
1 'polypeptide(L)'
;MGLAAELGLDETERGRIALVVTEAGTNVLKHGDGGEIVLGRPADSAGAEIEVLAIDRGPGMEDLGKSLRDGYSTSGSPGTGLGAIGRLSSEFDIYTLPGAGTVVLARVRARKAELPESGRRLSLGVIGLPIVGERVSGDAWAAADSKERSVLMVVDGLGHGVLAATAARAAVRAFHQNVGASSERLVAALHEALRGTRGGAVAIVDVRWPDRHLEFAGVGNVSAGFYTPRGSRSSVFYKI
;
A
#
# COMPACT_ATOMS: atom_id res chain seq x y z
N MET A 1 -22.06 -0.95 2.42
CA MET A 1 -21.90 -1.49 3.79
C MET A 1 -20.51 -1.06 4.27
N GLY A 2 -20.06 -1.38 5.48
CA GLY A 2 -18.69 -1.04 5.89
C GLY A 2 -17.67 -2.01 5.30
N LEU A 3 -16.44 -1.55 5.04
CA LEU A 3 -15.33 -2.35 4.49
C LEU A 3 -15.15 -3.72 5.17
N ALA A 4 -15.26 -3.76 6.50
CA ALA A 4 -15.14 -5.01 7.27
C ALA A 4 -16.27 -6.01 7.02
N ALA A 5 -17.49 -5.53 6.80
CA ALA A 5 -18.61 -6.39 6.44
C ALA A 5 -18.45 -6.93 5.01
N GLU A 6 -17.97 -6.09 4.09
CA GLU A 6 -17.71 -6.47 2.69
C GLU A 6 -16.59 -7.52 2.57
N LEU A 7 -15.61 -7.47 3.47
CA LEU A 7 -14.53 -8.46 3.56
C LEU A 7 -14.90 -9.70 4.41
N GLY A 8 -16.10 -9.75 5.00
CA GLY A 8 -16.59 -10.92 5.73
C GLY A 8 -16.05 -11.10 7.16
N LEU A 9 -15.60 -10.01 7.81
CA LEU A 9 -15.16 -10.06 9.21
C LEU A 9 -16.34 -10.28 10.17
N ASP A 10 -16.15 -11.15 11.16
CA ASP A 10 -17.14 -11.40 12.20
C ASP A 10 -17.30 -10.21 13.17
N GLU A 11 -18.27 -10.27 14.09
CA GLU A 11 -18.54 -9.15 15.02
C GLU A 11 -17.36 -8.87 15.96
N THR A 12 -16.63 -9.91 16.38
CA THR A 12 -15.45 -9.73 17.24
C THR A 12 -14.32 -9.05 16.47
N GLU A 13 -14.10 -9.46 15.23
CA GLU A 13 -13.13 -8.87 14.31
C GLU A 13 -13.46 -7.41 13.98
N ARG A 14 -14.75 -7.11 13.77
CA ARG A 14 -15.25 -5.74 13.60
C ARG A 14 -15.03 -4.88 14.85
N GLY A 15 -15.21 -5.43 16.04
CA GLY A 15 -14.86 -4.77 17.29
C GLY A 15 -13.35 -4.50 17.41
N ARG A 16 -12.51 -5.47 17.04
CA ARG A 16 -11.04 -5.32 17.06
C ARG A 16 -10.56 -4.20 16.14
N ILE A 17 -11.02 -4.16 14.89
CA ILE A 17 -10.63 -3.10 13.94
C ILE A 17 -11.14 -1.73 14.40
N ALA A 18 -12.34 -1.64 14.99
CA ALA A 18 -12.86 -0.39 15.51
C ALA A 18 -11.98 0.19 16.63
N LEU A 19 -11.50 -0.66 17.55
CA LEU A 19 -10.55 -0.26 18.59
C LEU A 19 -9.21 0.21 17.99
N VAL A 20 -8.64 -0.57 17.07
CA VAL A 20 -7.38 -0.20 16.39
C VAL A 20 -7.48 1.18 15.72
N VAL A 21 -8.55 1.41 14.96
CA VAL A 21 -8.77 2.69 14.25
C VAL A 21 -9.01 3.83 15.24
N THR A 22 -9.74 3.59 16.34
CA THR A 22 -10.00 4.61 17.36
C THR A 22 -8.73 5.03 18.08
N GLU A 23 -7.89 4.08 18.49
CA GLU A 23 -6.60 4.36 19.12
C GLU A 23 -5.64 5.05 18.14
N ALA A 24 -5.55 4.57 16.90
CA ALA A 24 -4.70 5.17 15.88
C ALA A 24 -5.12 6.62 15.57
N GLY A 25 -6.42 6.87 15.39
CA GLY A 25 -6.96 8.21 15.18
C GLY A 25 -6.75 9.12 16.39
N THR A 26 -6.92 8.59 17.60
CA THR A 26 -6.63 9.34 18.84
C THR A 26 -5.17 9.74 18.92
N ASN A 27 -4.25 8.85 18.54
CA ASN A 27 -2.83 9.14 18.53
C ASN A 27 -2.48 10.22 17.50
N VAL A 28 -3.01 10.12 16.27
CA VAL A 28 -2.82 11.13 15.22
C VAL A 28 -3.32 12.50 15.70
N LEU A 29 -4.47 12.57 16.37
CA LEU A 29 -5.03 13.84 16.85
C LEU A 29 -4.29 14.41 18.08
N LYS A 30 -3.90 13.57 19.05
CA LYS A 30 -3.30 14.04 20.32
C LYS A 30 -1.80 14.23 20.26
N HIS A 31 -1.12 13.46 19.42
CA HIS A 31 0.34 13.39 19.37
C HIS A 31 0.91 13.76 18.01
N GLY A 32 0.10 13.71 16.95
CA GLY A 32 0.54 13.95 15.57
C GLY A 32 0.22 15.33 14.99
N ASP A 33 -0.43 16.21 15.77
CA ASP A 33 -0.98 17.49 15.29
C ASP A 33 -1.98 17.35 14.13
N GLY A 34 -2.69 16.21 14.09
CA GLY A 34 -3.56 15.83 12.99
C GLY A 34 -2.85 15.00 11.93
N GLY A 35 -3.60 14.53 10.93
CA GLY A 35 -3.09 13.60 9.95
C GLY A 35 -4.19 12.81 9.26
N GLU A 36 -3.82 11.65 8.73
CA GLU A 36 -4.68 10.83 7.88
C GLU A 36 -4.75 9.39 8.40
N ILE A 37 -5.94 8.79 8.31
CA ILE A 37 -6.14 7.36 8.48
C ILE A 37 -6.58 6.81 7.12
N VAL A 38 -5.77 5.92 6.55
CA VAL A 38 -6.10 5.18 5.34
C VAL A 38 -6.51 3.77 5.74
N LEU A 39 -7.68 3.35 5.24
CA LEU A 39 -8.20 2.00 5.42
C LEU A 39 -8.28 1.30 4.07
N GLY A 40 -7.76 0.09 4.01
CA GLY A 40 -7.76 -0.69 2.78
C GLY A 40 -7.67 -2.18 3.02
N ARG A 41 -7.68 -2.94 1.93
CA ARG A 41 -7.26 -4.33 1.93
C ARG A 41 -5.76 -4.35 1.60
N PRO A 42 -4.93 -5.11 2.36
CA PRO A 42 -3.51 -5.21 2.02
C PRO A 42 -3.30 -5.75 0.60
N ALA A 43 -2.34 -5.18 -0.12
CA ALA A 43 -2.04 -5.51 -1.50
C ALA A 43 -1.65 -6.98 -1.71
N ASP A 44 -1.01 -7.57 -0.71
CA ASP A 44 -0.60 -8.97 -0.67
C ASP A 44 -1.60 -9.88 0.07
N SER A 45 -2.79 -9.41 0.47
CA SER A 45 -3.71 -10.27 1.23
C SER A 45 -4.53 -11.22 0.34
N ALA A 46 -4.44 -12.52 0.64
CA ALA A 46 -5.28 -13.56 0.03
C ALA A 46 -6.65 -13.70 0.72
N GLY A 47 -6.85 -13.09 1.88
CA GLY A 47 -8.01 -13.35 2.74
C GLY A 47 -8.77 -12.10 3.20
N ALA A 48 -9.59 -12.31 4.23
CA ALA A 48 -10.34 -11.29 4.93
C ALA A 48 -9.42 -10.54 5.91
N GLU A 49 -8.86 -9.42 5.46
CA GLU A 49 -7.90 -8.63 6.23
C GLU A 49 -8.04 -7.14 5.91
N ILE A 50 -7.96 -6.31 6.96
CA ILE A 50 -7.97 -4.85 6.83
C ILE A 50 -6.61 -4.31 7.23
N GLU A 51 -6.07 -3.43 6.42
CA GLU A 51 -4.93 -2.59 6.71
C GLU A 51 -5.40 -1.21 7.18
N VAL A 52 -4.81 -0.75 8.28
CA VAL A 52 -4.92 0.60 8.82
C VAL A 52 -3.55 1.23 8.72
N LEU A 53 -3.48 2.35 8.02
CA LEU A 53 -2.29 3.19 7.97
C LEU A 53 -2.63 4.55 8.56
N ALA A 54 -2.02 4.85 9.70
CA ALA A 54 -2.13 6.16 10.34
C ALA A 54 -0.86 6.97 10.05
N ILE A 55 -1.03 8.17 9.52
CA ILE A 55 0.06 9.03 9.08
C ILE A 55 -0.13 10.39 9.71
N ASP A 56 0.86 10.86 10.46
CA ASP A 56 0.92 12.22 10.97
C ASP A 56 2.22 12.92 10.56
N ARG A 57 2.24 14.24 10.73
CA ARG A 57 3.42 15.09 10.51
C ARG A 57 3.81 15.84 11.78
N GLY A 58 3.50 15.25 12.92
CA GLY A 58 3.75 15.84 14.22
C GLY A 58 5.23 15.77 14.61
N PRO A 59 5.54 15.95 15.90
CA PRO A 59 6.91 15.94 16.41
C PRO A 59 7.62 14.59 16.28
N GLY A 60 6.92 13.49 16.00
CA GLY A 60 7.48 12.14 16.04
C GLY A 60 7.88 11.72 17.46
N MET A 61 8.58 10.59 17.57
CA MET A 61 9.04 10.04 18.85
C MET A 61 10.56 9.96 18.91
N GLU A 62 11.15 10.42 20.00
CA GLU A 62 12.60 10.29 20.26
C GLU A 62 13.00 8.86 20.65
N ASP A 63 12.16 8.18 21.43
CA ASP A 63 12.40 6.83 21.92
C ASP A 63 11.15 5.98 21.70
N LEU A 64 11.13 5.30 20.54
CA LEU A 64 10.05 4.39 20.18
C LEU A 64 9.93 3.23 21.17
N GLY A 65 11.05 2.71 21.68
CA GLY A 65 11.07 1.59 22.61
C GLY A 65 10.38 1.91 23.94
N LYS A 66 10.51 3.15 24.43
CA LYS A 66 9.71 3.64 25.57
C LYS A 66 8.24 3.82 25.22
N SER A 67 7.96 4.35 24.04
CA SER A 67 6.59 4.67 23.58
C SER A 67 5.71 3.44 23.35
N LEU A 68 6.33 2.28 23.09
CA LEU A 68 5.64 0.98 22.97
C LEU A 68 5.32 0.30 24.31
N ARG A 69 5.88 0.78 25.43
CA ARG A 69 5.61 0.20 26.76
C ARG A 69 4.30 0.75 27.30
N ASP A 70 3.43 -0.15 27.77
CA ASP A 70 2.19 0.25 28.44
C ASP A 70 2.50 1.18 29.63
N GLY A 71 1.67 2.21 29.81
CA GLY A 71 1.82 3.21 30.87
C GLY A 71 2.63 4.44 30.48
N TYR A 72 3.19 4.50 29.25
CA TYR A 72 3.93 5.66 28.76
C TYR A 72 3.02 6.56 27.90
N SER A 73 2.82 7.81 28.34
CA SER A 73 2.07 8.83 27.60
C SER A 73 2.65 10.21 27.86
N THR A 74 2.72 11.03 26.81
CA THR A 74 3.14 12.44 26.89
C THR A 74 1.94 13.41 27.00
N SER A 75 0.71 12.91 26.93
CA SER A 75 -0.51 13.75 26.88
C SER A 75 -1.58 13.37 27.93
N GLY A 76 -1.19 12.71 29.02
CA GLY A 76 -2.09 12.36 30.12
C GLY A 76 -3.10 11.23 29.82
N SER A 77 -2.88 10.43 28.76
CA SER A 77 -3.62 9.18 28.55
C SER A 77 -3.03 8.04 29.40
N PRO A 78 -3.71 6.89 29.56
CA PRO A 78 -3.15 5.73 30.24
C PRO A 78 -1.86 5.16 29.61
N GLY A 79 -1.46 5.64 28.43
CA GLY A 79 -0.23 5.21 27.77
C GLY A 79 -0.28 3.78 27.24
N THR A 80 -1.47 3.28 26.91
CA THR A 80 -1.70 1.92 26.44
C THR A 80 -2.08 1.84 24.96
N GLY A 81 -2.29 2.98 24.29
CA GLY A 81 -2.87 3.04 22.94
C GLY A 81 -2.02 2.33 21.88
N LEU A 82 -0.73 2.67 21.76
CA LEU A 82 0.18 2.00 20.81
C LEU A 82 0.34 0.50 21.11
N GLY A 83 0.47 0.14 22.40
CA GLY A 83 0.53 -1.26 22.83
C GLY A 83 -0.77 -2.03 22.52
N ALA A 84 -1.93 -1.38 22.65
CA ALA A 84 -3.22 -1.95 22.31
C ALA A 84 -3.35 -2.20 20.81
N ILE A 85 -2.93 -1.25 19.97
CA ILE A 85 -2.89 -1.43 18.51
C ILE A 85 -2.04 -2.66 18.17
N GLY A 86 -0.83 -2.76 18.72
CA GLY A 86 0.05 -3.92 18.50
C GLY A 86 -0.58 -5.26 18.93
N ARG A 87 -1.21 -5.32 20.11
CA ARG A 87 -1.85 -6.54 20.63
C ARG A 87 -3.08 -6.99 19.84
N LEU A 88 -3.85 -6.04 19.31
CA LEU A 88 -5.10 -6.32 18.60
C LEU A 88 -4.87 -6.65 17.11
N SER A 89 -3.69 -6.32 16.60
CA SER A 89 -3.31 -6.50 15.21
C SER A 89 -2.63 -7.85 14.97
N SER A 90 -2.84 -8.42 13.78
CA SER A 90 -2.08 -9.58 13.30
C SER A 90 -0.72 -9.17 12.73
N GLU A 91 -0.59 -7.93 12.28
CA GLU A 91 0.68 -7.33 11.84
C GLU A 91 0.70 -5.89 12.33
N PHE A 92 1.84 -5.43 12.84
CA PHE A 92 2.02 -4.09 13.37
C PHE A 92 3.43 -3.62 13.05
N ASP A 93 3.53 -2.43 12.48
CA ASP A 93 4.79 -1.73 12.27
C ASP A 93 4.62 -0.25 12.54
N ILE A 94 5.70 0.39 12.95
CA ILE A 94 5.71 1.81 13.30
C ILE A 94 7.04 2.43 12.91
N TYR A 95 6.94 3.48 12.09
CA TYR A 95 8.07 4.29 11.70
C TYR A 95 7.87 5.71 12.22
N THR A 96 8.88 6.25 12.88
CA THR A 96 8.82 7.59 13.46
C THR A 96 10.18 8.24 13.40
N LEU A 97 10.18 9.55 13.15
CA LEU A 97 11.39 10.35 13.10
C LEU A 97 11.15 11.67 13.86
N PRO A 98 12.04 12.07 14.80
CA PRO A 98 11.94 13.35 15.47
C PRO A 98 11.83 14.51 14.48
N GLY A 99 10.77 15.32 14.62
CA GLY A 99 10.46 16.47 13.77
C GLY A 99 9.84 16.14 12.41
N ALA A 100 9.59 14.86 12.08
CA ALA A 100 9.03 14.45 10.79
C ALA A 100 7.74 13.63 10.88
N GLY A 101 7.26 13.32 12.10
CA GLY A 101 6.00 12.64 12.35
C GLY A 101 6.13 11.13 12.53
N THR A 102 4.98 10.46 12.50
CA THR A 102 4.85 9.00 12.69
C THR A 102 3.95 8.38 11.64
N VAL A 103 4.32 7.16 11.22
CA VAL A 103 3.49 6.27 10.42
C VAL A 103 3.28 4.99 11.21
N VAL A 104 2.03 4.61 11.43
CA VAL A 104 1.64 3.35 12.07
C VAL A 104 0.90 2.49 11.06
N LEU A 105 1.42 1.30 10.82
CA LEU A 105 0.78 0.23 10.06
C LEU A 105 0.19 -0.78 11.05
N ALA A 106 -1.08 -1.11 10.88
CA ALA A 106 -1.74 -2.16 11.64
C ALA A 106 -2.64 -2.97 10.70
N ARG A 107 -2.49 -4.29 10.70
CA ARG A 107 -3.39 -5.19 9.96
C ARG A 107 -4.20 -6.03 10.92
N VAL A 108 -5.50 -6.14 10.65
CA VAL A 108 -6.42 -7.01 11.38
C VAL A 108 -6.95 -8.07 10.43
N ARG A 109 -6.44 -9.29 10.59
CA ARG A 109 -6.86 -10.47 9.85
C ARG A 109 -8.00 -11.22 10.55
N ALA A 110 -8.96 -11.69 9.78
CA ALA A 110 -9.98 -12.60 10.27
C ALA A 110 -9.34 -13.92 10.71
N ARG A 111 -9.81 -14.51 11.80
CA ARG A 111 -9.22 -15.72 12.41
C ARG A 111 -9.25 -16.93 11.49
N LYS A 112 -10.27 -17.00 10.63
CA LYS A 112 -10.44 -18.07 9.64
C LYS A 112 -9.78 -17.77 8.30
N ALA A 113 -9.17 -16.59 8.13
CA ALA A 113 -8.52 -16.25 6.88
C ALA A 113 -7.25 -17.08 6.69
N GLU A 114 -7.03 -17.52 5.45
CA GLU A 114 -5.82 -18.21 5.05
C GLU A 114 -4.60 -17.29 5.23
N LEU A 115 -3.49 -17.90 5.66
CA LEU A 115 -2.21 -17.20 5.67
C LEU A 115 -1.72 -17.01 4.23
N PRO A 116 -0.93 -15.95 3.95
CA PRO A 116 -0.32 -15.76 2.64
C PRO A 116 0.43 -17.02 2.20
N GLU A 117 0.32 -17.36 0.90
CA GLU A 117 0.99 -18.53 0.34
C GLU A 117 2.51 -18.50 0.59
N SER A 118 3.05 -19.64 1.02
CA SER A 118 4.49 -19.84 1.14
C SER A 118 5.13 -19.89 -0.25
N GLY A 119 6.03 -18.94 -0.55
CA GLY A 119 6.77 -18.92 -1.81
C GLY A 119 6.87 -17.55 -2.50
N ARG A 120 6.20 -16.53 -1.95
CA ARG A 120 6.34 -15.15 -2.40
C ARG A 120 7.74 -14.62 -2.11
N ARG A 121 8.26 -13.82 -3.04
CA ARG A 121 9.53 -13.09 -2.91
C ARG A 121 9.32 -11.64 -2.54
N LEU A 122 8.13 -11.10 -2.82
CA LEU A 122 7.78 -9.72 -2.51
C LEU A 122 6.83 -9.63 -1.32
N SER A 123 7.17 -8.77 -0.36
CA SER A 123 6.19 -8.12 0.51
C SER A 123 5.71 -6.86 -0.19
N LEU A 124 4.39 -6.67 -0.31
CA LEU A 124 3.81 -5.59 -1.11
C LEU A 124 2.89 -4.71 -0.26
N GLY A 125 3.19 -3.41 -0.22
CA GLY A 125 2.34 -2.37 0.32
C GLY A 125 1.96 -1.39 -0.78
N VAL A 126 0.68 -1.00 -0.86
CA VAL A 126 0.20 -0.04 -1.85
C VAL A 126 -0.82 0.90 -1.24
N ILE A 127 -0.65 2.19 -1.50
CA ILE A 127 -1.61 3.23 -1.16
C ILE A 127 -2.08 3.83 -2.48
N GLY A 128 -3.39 3.81 -2.71
CA GLY A 128 -4.03 4.44 -3.87
C GLY A 128 -5.30 5.12 -3.43
N LEU A 129 -5.34 6.44 -3.54
CA LEU A 129 -6.47 7.27 -3.11
C LEU A 129 -7.09 7.96 -4.32
N PRO A 130 -8.42 8.10 -4.39
CA PRO A 130 -9.04 9.01 -5.35
C PRO A 130 -8.68 10.45 -5.01
N ILE A 131 -8.61 11.31 -6.03
CA ILE A 131 -8.56 12.75 -5.81
C ILE A 131 -9.83 13.21 -5.08
N VAL A 132 -9.71 14.30 -4.31
CA VAL A 132 -10.84 14.88 -3.56
C VAL A 132 -12.04 15.11 -4.47
N GLY A 133 -13.21 14.63 -4.04
CA GLY A 133 -14.46 14.74 -4.78
C GLY A 133 -14.77 13.54 -5.68
N GLU A 134 -13.78 12.69 -5.98
CA GLU A 134 -13.97 11.46 -6.74
C GLU A 134 -14.18 10.24 -5.83
N ARG A 135 -14.93 9.26 -6.33
CA ARG A 135 -15.16 7.98 -5.63
C ARG A 135 -14.22 6.86 -6.09
N VAL A 136 -13.51 7.07 -7.20
CA VAL A 136 -12.62 6.09 -7.80
C VAL A 136 -11.30 6.76 -8.18
N SER A 137 -10.18 6.09 -7.89
CA SER A 137 -8.88 6.59 -8.33
C SER A 137 -8.72 6.39 -9.83
N GLY A 138 -8.09 7.38 -10.47
CA GLY A 138 -7.60 7.27 -11.84
C GLY A 138 -6.39 6.35 -11.96
N ASP A 139 -5.77 5.99 -10.84
CA ASP A 139 -4.57 5.18 -10.78
C ASP A 139 -4.91 3.73 -10.45
N ALA A 140 -4.05 2.82 -10.88
CA ALA A 140 -4.11 1.43 -10.48
C ALA A 140 -2.72 0.80 -10.47
N TRP A 141 -2.67 -0.42 -9.92
CA TRP A 141 -1.46 -1.22 -9.88
C TRP A 141 -1.83 -2.69 -10.11
N ALA A 142 -0.83 -3.48 -10.48
CA ALA A 142 -0.92 -4.93 -10.51
C ALA A 142 0.43 -5.56 -10.17
N ALA A 143 0.42 -6.77 -9.64
CA ALA A 143 1.62 -7.54 -9.40
C ALA A 143 1.40 -9.01 -9.74
N ALA A 144 2.46 -9.66 -10.21
CA ALA A 144 2.57 -11.11 -10.27
C ALA A 144 3.89 -11.51 -9.64
N ASP A 145 3.83 -12.45 -8.70
CA ASP A 145 4.99 -12.88 -7.92
C ASP A 145 5.18 -14.38 -8.02
N SER A 146 6.42 -14.81 -8.19
CA SER A 146 6.83 -16.20 -8.24
C SER A 146 8.24 -16.37 -7.69
N LYS A 147 8.68 -17.61 -7.52
CA LYS A 147 10.04 -17.90 -7.01
C LYS A 147 11.16 -17.40 -7.92
N GLU A 148 10.89 -17.28 -9.22
CA GLU A 148 11.87 -16.95 -10.26
C GLU A 148 11.74 -15.52 -10.79
N ARG A 149 10.52 -14.99 -10.82
CA ARG A 149 10.25 -13.67 -11.37
C ARG A 149 9.12 -12.95 -10.64
N SER A 150 9.31 -11.66 -10.38
CA SER A 150 8.25 -10.79 -9.89
C SER A 150 8.10 -9.61 -10.82
N VAL A 151 6.86 -9.31 -11.22
CA VAL A 151 6.54 -8.17 -12.08
C VAL A 151 5.55 -7.28 -11.35
N LEU A 152 5.85 -6.00 -11.26
CA LEU A 152 4.95 -4.97 -10.74
C LEU A 152 4.61 -4.00 -11.87
N MET A 153 3.40 -3.47 -11.83
CA MET A 153 2.94 -2.41 -12.72
C MET A 153 2.24 -1.33 -11.89
N VAL A 154 2.49 -0.07 -12.23
CA VAL A 154 1.68 1.07 -11.81
C VAL A 154 1.21 1.80 -13.07
N VAL A 155 -0.04 2.28 -13.04
CA VAL A 155 -0.64 3.07 -14.11
C VAL A 155 -1.34 4.29 -13.51
N ASP A 156 -1.09 5.45 -14.10
CA ASP A 156 -1.79 6.73 -13.87
C ASP A 156 -2.67 7.00 -15.09
N GLY A 157 -3.98 6.83 -14.95
CA GLY A 157 -4.95 7.05 -16.02
C GLY A 157 -5.17 8.54 -16.28
N LEU A 158 -5.18 8.97 -17.55
CA LEU A 158 -5.22 10.39 -17.90
C LEU A 158 -6.49 11.12 -17.43
N GLY A 159 -6.33 11.97 -16.40
CA GLY A 159 -7.37 12.77 -15.78
C GLY A 159 -7.74 12.24 -14.40
N HIS A 160 -9.02 12.30 -14.03
CA HIS A 160 -9.52 11.72 -12.79
C HIS A 160 -10.93 11.14 -12.98
N GLY A 161 -11.43 10.46 -11.95
CA GLY A 161 -12.75 9.87 -11.94
C GLY A 161 -12.89 8.65 -12.87
N VAL A 162 -14.13 8.36 -13.26
CA VAL A 162 -14.51 7.08 -13.88
C VAL A 162 -13.77 6.79 -15.19
N LEU A 163 -13.47 7.81 -16.00
CA LEU A 163 -12.80 7.61 -17.28
C LEU A 163 -11.30 7.28 -17.13
N ALA A 164 -10.61 7.95 -16.19
CA ALA A 164 -9.24 7.60 -15.83
C ALA A 164 -9.17 6.19 -15.21
N ALA A 165 -10.08 5.90 -14.27
CA ALA A 165 -10.19 4.57 -13.66
C ALA A 165 -10.46 3.47 -14.69
N THR A 166 -11.23 3.77 -15.75
CA THR A 166 -11.48 2.83 -16.85
C THR A 166 -10.21 2.50 -17.61
N ALA A 167 -9.37 3.50 -17.91
CA ALA A 167 -8.08 3.31 -18.55
C ALA A 167 -7.13 2.48 -17.67
N ALA A 168 -7.00 2.84 -16.39
CA ALA A 168 -6.16 2.12 -15.43
C ALA A 168 -6.59 0.65 -15.27
N ARG A 169 -7.90 0.38 -15.18
CA ARG A 169 -8.44 -0.99 -15.15
C ARG A 169 -8.19 -1.77 -16.44
N ALA A 170 -8.16 -1.10 -17.60
CA ALA A 170 -7.79 -1.75 -18.86
C ALA A 170 -6.33 -2.21 -18.84
N ALA A 171 -5.42 -1.37 -18.35
CA ALA A 171 -4.02 -1.74 -18.15
C ALA A 171 -3.87 -2.91 -17.16
N VAL A 172 -4.59 -2.91 -16.02
CA VAL A 172 -4.57 -4.04 -15.06
C VAL A 172 -5.02 -5.36 -15.71
N ARG A 173 -6.09 -5.35 -16.52
CA ARG A 173 -6.53 -6.55 -17.24
C ARG A 173 -5.48 -7.03 -18.23
N ALA A 174 -4.91 -6.13 -19.01
CA ALA A 174 -3.88 -6.46 -19.99
C ALA A 174 -2.59 -6.97 -19.32
N PHE A 175 -2.24 -6.44 -18.15
CA PHE A 175 -1.14 -6.93 -17.33
C PHE A 175 -1.33 -8.42 -17.01
N HIS A 176 -2.44 -8.79 -16.39
CA HIS A 176 -2.67 -10.19 -15.99
C HIS A 176 -2.72 -11.15 -17.19
N GLN A 177 -3.21 -10.70 -18.34
CA GLN A 177 -3.23 -11.51 -19.57
C GLN A 177 -1.85 -11.71 -20.20
N ASN A 178 -0.90 -10.81 -19.94
CA ASN A 178 0.39 -10.78 -20.63
C ASN A 178 1.60 -10.88 -19.69
N VAL A 179 1.40 -11.07 -18.39
CA VAL A 179 2.50 -11.03 -17.41
C VAL A 179 3.55 -12.11 -17.64
N GLY A 180 3.22 -13.21 -18.33
CA GLY A 180 4.20 -14.23 -18.74
C GLY A 180 5.13 -13.81 -19.89
N ALA A 181 4.87 -12.68 -20.56
CA ALA A 181 5.69 -12.18 -21.66
C ALA A 181 6.93 -11.41 -21.17
N SER A 182 7.83 -11.09 -22.11
CA SER A 182 8.97 -10.19 -21.85
C SER A 182 8.49 -8.77 -21.52
N SER A 183 9.32 -8.00 -20.82
CA SER A 183 9.07 -6.60 -20.44
C SER A 183 8.61 -5.76 -21.63
N GLU A 184 9.29 -5.85 -22.78
CA GLU A 184 8.95 -5.15 -24.01
C GLU A 184 7.55 -5.49 -24.53
N ARG A 185 7.21 -6.79 -24.59
CA ARG A 185 5.90 -7.24 -25.05
C ARG A 185 4.79 -6.86 -24.07
N LEU A 186 5.08 -6.90 -22.77
CA LEU A 186 4.15 -6.46 -21.74
C LEU A 186 3.86 -4.96 -21.90
N VAL A 187 4.88 -4.11 -22.06
CA VAL A 187 4.69 -2.67 -22.31
C VAL A 187 3.88 -2.42 -23.58
N ALA A 188 4.18 -3.14 -24.67
CA ALA A 188 3.41 -3.04 -25.91
C ALA A 188 1.93 -3.45 -25.73
N ALA A 189 1.67 -4.53 -25.00
CA ALA A 189 0.31 -4.98 -24.70
C ALA A 189 -0.46 -3.97 -23.83
N LEU A 190 0.21 -3.35 -22.85
CA LEU A 190 -0.36 -2.28 -22.03
C LEU A 190 -0.68 -1.05 -22.88
N HIS A 191 0.21 -0.67 -23.78
CA HIS A 191 -0.02 0.43 -24.73
C HIS A 191 -1.26 0.17 -25.59
N GLU A 192 -1.35 -1.00 -26.22
CA GLU A 192 -2.49 -1.37 -27.06
C GLU A 192 -3.80 -1.42 -26.26
N ALA A 193 -3.79 -1.93 -25.03
CA ALA A 193 -4.97 -1.96 -24.16
C ALA A 193 -5.45 -0.57 -23.72
N LEU A 194 -4.54 0.42 -23.70
CA LEU A 194 -4.88 1.80 -23.41
C LEU A 194 -5.40 2.55 -24.65
N ARG A 195 -5.21 2.03 -25.87
CA ARG A 195 -5.78 2.64 -27.09
C ARG A 195 -7.31 2.59 -27.02
N GLY A 196 -7.94 3.71 -27.37
CA GLY A 196 -9.40 3.87 -27.28
C GLY A 196 -9.91 4.16 -25.86
N THR A 197 -9.03 4.28 -24.88
CA THR A 197 -9.35 4.84 -23.56
C THR A 197 -8.87 6.30 -23.47
N ARG A 198 -8.91 6.90 -22.28
CA ARG A 198 -8.23 8.18 -22.02
C ARG A 198 -6.70 8.08 -22.16
N GLY A 199 -6.15 6.88 -22.16
CA GLY A 199 -4.71 6.63 -22.04
C GLY A 199 -4.24 6.74 -20.60
N GLY A 200 -2.94 6.57 -20.40
CA GLY A 200 -2.32 6.67 -19.08
C GLY A 200 -0.80 6.55 -19.15
N ALA A 201 -0.12 7.04 -18.13
CA ALA A 201 1.27 6.74 -17.90
C ALA A 201 1.40 5.38 -17.22
N VAL A 202 2.36 4.57 -17.64
CA VAL A 202 2.55 3.21 -17.13
C VAL A 202 4.02 3.02 -16.82
N ALA A 203 4.31 2.35 -15.70
CA ALA A 203 5.63 1.78 -15.46
C ALA A 203 5.50 0.33 -15.00
N ILE A 204 6.47 -0.47 -15.40
CA ILE A 204 6.67 -1.84 -14.95
C ILE A 204 8.05 -2.00 -14.31
N VAL A 205 8.11 -2.81 -13.28
CA VAL A 205 9.35 -3.32 -12.68
C VAL A 205 9.33 -4.83 -12.84
N ASP A 206 10.34 -5.39 -13.51
CA ASP A 206 10.51 -6.83 -13.71
C ASP A 206 11.79 -7.28 -12.99
N VAL A 207 11.62 -8.10 -11.96
CA VAL A 207 12.70 -8.65 -11.15
C VAL A 207 12.85 -10.13 -11.44
N ARG A 208 14.03 -10.52 -11.91
CA ARG A 208 14.43 -11.92 -12.07
C ARG A 208 15.32 -12.31 -10.89
N TRP A 209 14.86 -13.28 -10.10
CA TRP A 209 15.52 -13.68 -8.87
C TRP A 209 16.79 -14.52 -9.04
N PRO A 210 16.86 -15.48 -10.00
CA PRO A 210 18.03 -16.34 -10.15
C PRO A 210 19.34 -15.57 -10.39
N ASP A 211 19.30 -14.53 -11.20
CA ASP A 211 20.45 -13.68 -11.57
C ASP A 211 20.43 -12.30 -10.88
N ARG A 212 19.41 -12.01 -10.06
CA ARG A 212 19.18 -10.72 -9.37
C ARG A 212 19.17 -9.54 -10.34
N HIS A 213 18.57 -9.75 -11.50
CA HIS A 213 18.39 -8.71 -12.50
C HIS A 213 17.09 -7.95 -12.25
N LEU A 214 17.16 -6.62 -12.32
CA LEU A 214 15.99 -5.75 -12.27
C LEU A 214 15.93 -4.93 -13.55
N GLU A 215 14.78 -4.97 -14.20
CA GLU A 215 14.45 -4.14 -15.35
C GLU A 215 13.32 -3.18 -14.99
N PHE A 216 13.43 -1.94 -15.46
CA PHE A 216 12.40 -0.92 -15.33
C PHE A 216 12.07 -0.39 -16.72
N ALA A 217 10.79 -0.43 -17.08
CA ALA A 217 10.32 0.03 -18.38
C ALA A 217 8.97 0.74 -18.22
N GLY A 218 8.69 1.73 -19.06
CA GLY A 218 7.48 2.53 -18.91
C GLY A 218 7.40 3.68 -19.90
N VAL A 219 6.25 4.34 -19.88
CA VAL A 219 5.95 5.52 -20.69
C VAL A 219 5.18 6.51 -19.82
N GLY A 220 5.60 7.77 -19.81
CA GLY A 220 4.95 8.86 -19.08
C GLY A 220 5.71 9.29 -17.84
N ASN A 221 5.00 9.70 -16.79
CA ASN A 221 5.53 10.36 -15.59
C ASN A 221 5.58 9.46 -14.34
N VAL A 222 5.29 8.16 -14.47
CA VAL A 222 5.44 7.21 -13.36
C VAL A 222 6.92 6.96 -13.11
N SER A 223 7.33 7.05 -11.84
CA SER A 223 8.72 6.97 -11.39
C SER A 223 8.93 5.81 -10.42
N ALA A 224 10.15 5.28 -10.36
CA ALA A 224 10.54 4.25 -9.40
C ALA A 224 11.83 4.61 -8.67
N GLY A 225 11.85 4.35 -7.36
CA GLY A 225 13.04 4.44 -6.52
C GLY A 225 13.45 3.07 -6.02
N PHE A 226 14.74 2.74 -6.13
CA PHE A 226 15.32 1.50 -5.64
C PHE A 226 16.26 1.82 -4.48
N TYR A 227 15.98 1.25 -3.31
CA TYR A 227 16.77 1.46 -2.11
C TYR A 227 17.41 0.14 -1.70
N THR A 228 18.73 0.15 -1.53
CA THR A 228 19.50 -1.00 -1.07
C THR A 228 20.32 -0.59 0.16
N PRO A 229 20.79 -1.54 0.99
CA PRO A 229 21.70 -1.23 2.08
C PRO A 229 23.00 -0.51 1.64
N ARG A 230 23.35 -0.56 0.35
CA ARG A 230 24.57 0.03 -0.23
C ARG A 230 24.33 1.38 -0.93
N GLY A 231 23.10 1.88 -0.93
CA GLY A 231 22.73 3.14 -1.57
C GLY A 231 21.39 3.06 -2.31
N SER A 232 20.95 4.20 -2.86
CA SER A 232 19.72 4.34 -3.62
C SER A 232 19.98 4.66 -5.10
N ARG A 233 19.06 4.24 -5.97
CA ARG A 233 18.99 4.61 -7.38
C ARG A 233 17.56 4.99 -7.72
N SER A 234 17.34 6.16 -8.31
CA SER A 234 16.03 6.57 -8.84
C SER A 234 16.01 6.45 -10.35
N SER A 235 14.91 5.97 -10.91
CA SER A 235 14.63 5.96 -12.35
C SER A 235 13.33 6.71 -12.62
N VAL A 236 13.40 7.66 -13.54
CA VAL A 236 12.29 8.52 -13.96
C VAL A 236 12.27 8.53 -15.48
N PHE A 237 11.11 8.33 -16.10
CA PHE A 237 10.94 8.67 -17.50
C PHE A 237 10.60 10.16 -17.58
N TYR A 238 11.47 10.96 -18.20
CA TYR A 238 11.11 12.30 -18.65
C TYR A 238 10.44 12.16 -20.02
N LYS A 239 9.25 12.72 -20.14
CA LYS A 239 8.48 12.80 -21.38
C LYS A 239 9.33 13.44 -22.50
N ILE A 240 9.38 12.80 -23.67
CA ILE A 240 9.71 13.48 -24.94
C ILE A 240 8.40 14.11 -25.44
#